data_AF-A0A432HPQ6-F1
#
_entry.id   AF-A0A432HPQ6-F1
#
_cell.length_a   1.000
_cell.length_b   1.000
_cell.length_c   1.000
_cell.angle_alpha   90.00
_cell.angle_beta   90.00
_cell.angle_gamma   90.00
#
_symmetry.space_group_name_H-M   'P 1'
#
loop_
_entity.id
_entity.type
_entity.pdbx_description
1 polymer ?
#
loop_
_entity_poly.entity_id
_entity_poly.type
_entity_poly.pdbx_seq_one_letter_code
_entity_poly.pdbx_strand_id
1 'polypeptide(L)'
;MKKISGVPSRKARSTLEQQVEERTRALENMNTALKVLLEKRENDKREIEKRVMVNIDQLIRPYLEKLANSGLNSRQTAYLEIIQTHLNEIVSPFTRNLSIRQWNLTPTEMQVAILVKQGRTTPQIAKLLTLSARTVEAHRRRIRAKFGLARKKTNLMTYLRSI
;
A
#
# COMPACT_ATOMS: atom_id res chain seq x y z
N MET A 1 71.40 12.23 7.41
CA MET A 1 70.14 12.73 7.99
C MET A 1 69.41 13.58 6.95
N LYS A 2 68.27 13.12 6.43
CA LYS A 2 67.34 13.95 5.63
C LYS A 2 65.92 13.57 6.06
N LYS A 3 65.31 14.37 6.93
CA LYS A 3 63.86 14.41 7.09
C LYS A 3 63.40 15.77 6.54
N ILE A 4 62.95 15.77 5.30
CA ILE A 4 62.23 16.90 4.71
C ILE A 4 60.80 16.80 5.24
N SER A 5 60.50 17.49 6.33
CA SER A 5 59.12 17.68 6.79
C SER A 5 58.51 18.83 6.00
N GLY A 6 57.90 18.52 4.85
CA GLY A 6 57.14 19.47 4.06
C GLY A 6 55.86 19.86 4.78
N VAL A 7 55.89 20.94 5.57
CA VAL A 7 54.68 21.57 6.11
C VAL A 7 54.01 22.35 4.96
N PRO A 8 52.75 22.04 4.59
CA PRO A 8 52.08 22.75 3.51
C PRO A 8 51.91 24.25 3.83
N SER A 9 52.13 25.12 2.83
CA SER A 9 51.91 26.57 2.95
C SER A 9 50.46 26.88 3.35
N ARG A 10 50.25 27.90 4.19
CA ARG A 10 48.92 28.37 4.67
C ARG A 10 47.92 28.56 3.53
N LYS A 11 48.39 29.03 2.37
CA LYS A 11 47.57 29.17 1.16
C LYS A 11 47.03 27.82 0.68
N ALA A 12 47.89 26.79 0.58
CA ALA A 12 47.48 25.46 0.12
C ALA A 12 46.45 24.79 1.03
N ARG A 13 46.55 25.00 2.36
CA ARG A 13 45.52 24.54 3.32
C ARG A 13 44.19 25.25 3.10
N SER A 14 44.20 26.58 2.94
CA SER A 14 42.98 27.36 2.68
C SER A 14 42.31 26.99 1.34
N THR A 15 43.08 26.73 0.28
CA THR A 15 42.52 26.27 -1.00
C THR A 15 41.90 24.87 -0.88
N LEU A 16 42.52 23.97 -0.11
CA LEU A 16 41.99 22.64 0.14
C LEU A 16 40.70 22.69 0.97
N GLU A 17 40.65 23.53 2.00
CA GLU A 17 39.44 23.76 2.81
C GLU A 17 38.28 24.27 1.96
N GLN A 18 38.52 25.26 1.08
CA GLN A 18 37.50 25.72 0.12
C GLN A 18 37.01 24.61 -0.81
N GLN A 19 37.93 23.81 -1.37
CA GLN A 19 37.55 22.70 -2.24
C GLN A 19 36.73 21.63 -1.50
N VAL A 20 37.09 21.31 -0.25
CA VAL A 20 36.34 20.36 0.57
C VAL A 20 34.94 20.90 0.86
N GLU A 21 34.81 22.18 1.18
CA GLU A 21 33.51 22.80 1.47
C GLU A 21 32.61 22.86 0.22
N GLU A 22 33.16 23.25 -0.94
CA GLU A 22 32.43 23.21 -2.21
C GLU A 22 31.96 21.80 -2.58
N ARG A 23 32.83 20.80 -2.41
CA ARG A 23 32.49 19.39 -2.65
C ARG A 23 31.42 18.89 -1.67
N THR A 24 31.49 19.30 -0.41
CA THR A 24 30.51 18.94 0.62
C THR A 24 29.14 19.52 0.28
N ARG A 25 29.09 20.81 -0.07
CA ARG A 25 27.85 21.48 -0.51
C ARG A 25 27.27 20.84 -1.77
N ALA A 26 28.11 20.46 -2.73
CA ALA A 26 27.67 19.76 -3.93
C ALA A 26 27.05 18.39 -3.60
N LEU A 27 27.65 17.63 -2.66
CA LEU A 27 27.10 16.36 -2.19
C LEU A 27 25.78 16.54 -1.44
N GLU A 28 25.65 17.55 -0.60
CA GLU A 28 24.40 17.87 0.12
C GLU A 28 23.27 18.23 -0.85
N ASN A 29 23.58 19.04 -1.88
CA ASN A 29 22.64 19.39 -2.93
C ASN A 29 22.20 18.15 -3.72
N MET A 30 23.14 17.28 -4.10
CA MET A 30 22.84 16.04 -4.81
C MET A 30 21.98 15.08 -3.96
N ASN A 31 22.30 14.94 -2.67
CA ASN A 31 21.49 14.16 -1.74
C ASN A 31 20.05 14.69 -1.62
N THR A 32 19.90 16.01 -1.60
CA THR A 32 18.57 16.66 -1.57
C THR A 32 17.80 16.39 -2.86
N ALA A 33 18.45 16.57 -4.02
CA ALA A 33 17.84 16.27 -5.32
C ALA A 33 17.42 14.80 -5.43
N LEU A 34 18.26 13.86 -4.97
CA LEU A 34 17.94 12.43 -4.94
C LEU A 34 16.73 12.13 -4.06
N LYS A 35 16.63 12.73 -2.87
CA LYS A 35 15.46 12.58 -1.99
C LYS A 35 14.18 13.06 -2.68
N VAL A 36 14.20 14.23 -3.31
CA VAL A 36 13.06 14.77 -4.06
C VAL A 36 12.66 13.85 -5.22
N LEU A 37 13.64 13.32 -5.96
CA LEU A 37 13.36 12.38 -7.06
C LEU A 37 12.76 11.07 -6.57
N LEU A 38 13.22 10.54 -5.42
CA LEU A 38 12.67 9.34 -4.80
C LEU A 38 11.22 9.57 -4.35
N GLU A 39 10.95 10.69 -3.69
CA GLU A 39 9.58 11.06 -3.28
C GLU A 39 8.65 11.22 -4.48
N LYS A 40 9.11 11.88 -5.54
CA LYS A 40 8.36 12.03 -6.78
C LYS A 40 8.06 10.66 -7.41
N ARG A 41 9.05 9.76 -7.51
CA ARG A 41 8.87 8.41 -8.04
C ARG A 41 7.81 7.63 -7.25
N GLU A 42 7.83 7.72 -5.91
CA GLU A 42 6.83 7.07 -5.07
C GLU A 42 5.43 7.68 -5.23
N ASN A 43 5.33 9.01 -5.47
CA ASN A 43 4.07 9.65 -5.80
C ASN A 43 3.52 9.21 -7.15
N ASP A 44 4.33 9.25 -8.19
CA ASP A 44 3.94 8.87 -9.55
C ASP A 44 3.48 7.41 -9.59
N LYS A 45 4.21 6.53 -8.89
CA LYS A 45 3.81 5.13 -8.71
C LYS A 45 2.41 5.05 -8.07
N ARG A 46 2.18 5.73 -6.94
CA ARG A 46 0.87 5.72 -6.25
C ARG A 46 -0.27 6.21 -7.13
N GLU A 47 -0.03 7.23 -7.95
CA GLU A 47 -1.05 7.77 -8.86
C GLU A 47 -1.43 6.74 -9.93
N ILE A 48 -0.43 6.08 -10.52
CA ILE A 48 -0.63 5.01 -11.49
C ILE A 48 -1.41 3.85 -10.85
N GLU A 49 -1.01 3.38 -9.66
CA GLU A 49 -1.69 2.30 -8.94
C GLU A 49 -3.17 2.64 -8.69
N LYS A 50 -3.46 3.87 -8.25
CA LYS A 50 -4.82 4.33 -7.99
C LYS A 50 -5.65 4.37 -9.28
N ARG A 51 -5.10 4.93 -10.36
CA ARG A 51 -5.79 5.04 -11.65
C ARG A 51 -6.13 3.66 -12.23
N VAL A 52 -5.20 2.72 -12.17
CA VAL A 52 -5.43 1.34 -12.63
C VAL A 52 -6.56 0.70 -11.83
N MET A 53 -6.57 0.83 -10.50
CA MET A 53 -7.66 0.26 -9.68
C MET A 53 -9.03 0.85 -10.00
N VAL A 54 -9.11 2.18 -10.14
CA VAL A 54 -10.36 2.85 -10.51
C VAL A 54 -10.86 2.33 -11.86
N ASN A 55 -9.98 2.21 -12.85
CA ASN A 55 -10.36 1.69 -14.17
C ASN A 55 -10.84 0.24 -14.10
N ILE A 56 -10.17 -0.61 -13.31
CA ILE A 56 -10.56 -2.01 -13.16
C ILE A 56 -11.95 -2.11 -12.50
N ASP A 57 -12.15 -1.42 -11.38
CA ASP A 57 -13.39 -1.54 -10.60
C ASP A 57 -14.57 -0.83 -11.27
N GLN A 58 -14.35 0.24 -12.03
CA GLN A 58 -15.42 0.99 -12.69
C GLN A 58 -15.69 0.56 -14.13
N LEU A 59 -14.67 0.11 -14.88
CA LEU A 59 -14.80 -0.15 -16.32
C LEU A 59 -14.75 -1.63 -16.68
N ILE A 60 -14.17 -2.50 -15.84
CA ILE A 60 -14.00 -3.93 -16.17
C ILE A 60 -14.90 -4.80 -15.28
N ARG A 61 -14.82 -4.62 -13.96
CA ARG A 61 -15.55 -5.43 -12.97
C ARG A 61 -17.08 -5.48 -13.21
N PRO A 62 -17.77 -4.37 -13.53
CA PRO A 62 -19.22 -4.40 -13.74
C PRO A 62 -19.64 -5.30 -14.91
N TYR A 63 -18.82 -5.38 -15.95
CA TYR A 63 -19.11 -6.23 -17.11
C TYR A 63 -18.75 -7.69 -16.85
N LEU A 64 -17.69 -7.96 -16.09
CA LEU A 64 -17.41 -9.32 -15.63
C LEU A 64 -18.53 -9.87 -14.75
N GLU A 65 -19.12 -9.04 -13.89
CA GLU A 65 -20.28 -9.41 -13.07
C GLU A 65 -21.54 -9.61 -13.91
N LYS A 66 -21.83 -8.71 -14.86
CA LYS A 66 -22.96 -8.90 -15.80
C LYS A 66 -22.82 -10.18 -16.60
N LEU A 67 -21.61 -10.48 -17.08
CA LEU A 67 -21.33 -11.70 -17.84
C LEU A 67 -21.45 -12.95 -16.99
N ALA A 68 -20.96 -12.92 -15.73
CA ALA A 68 -21.15 -14.02 -14.80
C ALA A 68 -22.63 -14.37 -14.57
N ASN A 69 -23.50 -13.36 -14.63
CA ASN A 69 -24.94 -13.51 -14.41
C ASN A 69 -25.77 -13.70 -15.70
N SER A 70 -25.14 -13.84 -16.87
CA SER A 70 -25.87 -13.93 -18.15
C SER A 70 -26.25 -15.37 -18.56
N GLY A 71 -26.10 -16.36 -17.66
CA GLY A 71 -26.42 -17.76 -17.96
C GLY A 71 -25.37 -18.46 -18.83
N LEU A 72 -24.10 -18.36 -18.44
CA LEU A 72 -22.98 -18.96 -19.17
C LEU A 72 -23.02 -20.50 -19.14
N ASN A 73 -22.55 -21.11 -20.23
CA ASN A 73 -22.29 -22.55 -20.24
C ASN A 73 -20.97 -22.88 -19.52
N SER A 74 -20.75 -24.16 -19.18
CA SER A 74 -19.60 -24.59 -18.38
C SER A 74 -18.24 -24.18 -18.95
N ARG A 75 -18.08 -24.16 -20.28
CA ARG A 75 -16.84 -23.75 -20.94
C ARG A 75 -16.62 -22.24 -20.80
N GLN A 76 -17.66 -21.45 -20.99
CA GLN A 76 -17.62 -20.00 -20.84
C GLN A 76 -17.35 -19.60 -19.38
N THR A 77 -17.96 -20.30 -18.41
CA THR A 77 -17.70 -20.10 -16.98
C THR A 77 -16.23 -20.35 -16.65
N ALA A 78 -15.65 -21.44 -17.15
CA ALA A 78 -14.23 -21.74 -16.93
C ALA A 78 -13.32 -20.63 -17.50
N TYR A 79 -13.61 -20.12 -18.71
CA TYR A 79 -12.85 -18.98 -19.25
C TYR A 79 -13.01 -17.72 -18.42
N LEU A 80 -14.21 -17.43 -17.94
CA LEU A 80 -14.48 -16.27 -17.10
C LEU A 80 -13.72 -16.36 -15.76
N GLU A 81 -13.69 -17.53 -15.12
CA GLU A 81 -12.94 -17.76 -13.89
C GLU A 81 -11.43 -17.56 -14.09
N ILE A 82 -10.88 -18.04 -15.20
CA ILE A 82 -9.46 -17.82 -15.57
C ILE A 82 -9.18 -16.32 -15.74
N ILE A 83 -10.03 -15.61 -16.48
CA ILE A 83 -9.90 -14.15 -16.68
C ILE A 83 -9.96 -13.42 -15.34
N GLN A 84 -10.92 -13.75 -14.48
CA GLN A 84 -11.04 -13.15 -13.15
C GLN A 84 -9.82 -13.44 -12.28
N THR A 85 -9.26 -14.65 -12.37
CA THR A 85 -8.06 -15.05 -11.63
C THR A 85 -6.85 -14.23 -12.07
N HIS A 86 -6.55 -14.19 -13.38
CA HIS A 86 -5.44 -13.39 -13.90
C HIS A 86 -5.62 -11.90 -13.64
N LEU A 87 -6.85 -11.39 -13.73
CA LEU A 87 -7.13 -9.99 -13.42
C LEU A 87 -6.83 -9.67 -11.95
N ASN A 88 -7.25 -10.56 -11.03
CA ASN A 88 -6.95 -10.44 -9.61
C ASN A 88 -5.45 -10.53 -9.32
N GLU A 89 -4.70 -11.36 -10.04
CA GLU A 89 -3.24 -11.45 -9.93
C GLU A 89 -2.55 -10.17 -10.42
N ILE A 90 -2.99 -9.60 -11.55
CA ILE A 90 -2.47 -8.32 -12.08
C ILE A 90 -2.70 -7.18 -11.09
N VAL A 91 -3.84 -7.17 -10.40
CA VAL A 91 -4.15 -6.10 -9.43
C VAL A 91 -3.69 -6.39 -8.00
N SER A 92 -3.28 -7.62 -7.67
CA SER A 92 -2.79 -8.02 -6.34
C SER A 92 -1.66 -7.14 -5.78
N PRO A 93 -0.66 -6.71 -6.58
CA PRO A 93 0.38 -5.79 -6.11
C PRO A 93 -0.19 -4.43 -5.68
N PHE A 94 -1.24 -3.97 -6.35
CA PHE A 94 -1.89 -2.69 -6.09
C PHE A 94 -2.84 -2.78 -4.90
N THR A 95 -3.61 -3.87 -4.76
CA THR A 95 -4.55 -4.05 -3.65
C THR A 95 -3.85 -4.25 -2.32
N ARG A 96 -2.70 -4.93 -2.25
CA ARG A 96 -1.91 -5.03 -1.00
C ARG A 96 -1.42 -3.67 -0.50
N ASN A 97 -0.96 -2.81 -1.41
CA ASN A 97 -0.45 -1.49 -1.05
C ASN A 97 -1.57 -0.47 -0.79
N LEU A 98 -2.64 -0.49 -1.59
CA LEU A 98 -3.76 0.44 -1.47
C LEU A 98 -4.66 0.10 -0.28
N SER A 99 -4.97 -1.17 -0.01
CA SER A 99 -5.85 -1.53 1.12
C SER A 99 -5.20 -1.19 2.47
N ILE A 100 -3.89 -1.47 2.62
CA ILE A 100 -3.15 -1.18 3.85
C ILE A 100 -2.98 0.34 4.04
N ARG A 101 -2.68 1.09 2.97
CA ARG A 101 -2.38 2.53 3.04
C ARG A 101 -3.61 3.45 2.96
N GLN A 102 -4.68 3.07 2.27
CA GLN A 102 -5.89 3.88 2.17
C GLN A 102 -6.70 3.84 3.46
N TRP A 103 -6.72 2.70 4.17
CA TRP A 103 -7.59 2.51 5.33
C TRP A 103 -6.84 2.50 6.66
N ASN A 104 -5.51 2.71 6.65
CA ASN A 104 -4.64 2.68 7.84
C ASN A 104 -4.85 1.45 8.74
N LEU A 105 -5.29 0.32 8.17
CA LEU A 105 -5.51 -0.93 8.90
C LEU A 105 -4.20 -1.70 9.00
N THR A 106 -3.97 -2.37 10.13
CA THR A 106 -2.88 -3.34 10.23
C THR A 106 -3.19 -4.58 9.37
N PRO A 107 -2.21 -5.42 9.02
CA PRO A 107 -2.45 -6.63 8.22
C PRO A 107 -3.53 -7.56 8.82
N THR A 108 -3.54 -7.73 10.15
CA THR A 108 -4.56 -8.52 10.85
C THR A 108 -5.93 -7.85 10.88
N GLU A 109 -5.98 -6.52 11.03
CA GLU A 109 -7.24 -5.79 10.92
C GLU A 109 -7.81 -5.83 9.50
N MET A 110 -6.96 -5.81 8.48
CA MET A 110 -7.37 -5.96 7.09
C MET A 110 -7.99 -7.35 6.84
N GLN A 111 -7.35 -8.42 7.30
CA GLN A 111 -7.91 -9.77 7.20
C GLN A 111 -9.28 -9.87 7.87
N VAL A 112 -9.42 -9.32 9.09
CA VAL A 112 -10.71 -9.28 9.79
C VAL A 112 -11.72 -8.43 9.00
N ALA A 113 -11.34 -7.28 8.45
CA ALA A 113 -12.23 -6.42 7.66
C ALA A 113 -12.74 -7.12 6.39
N ILE A 114 -11.87 -7.84 5.66
CA ILE A 114 -12.24 -8.62 4.47
C ILE A 114 -13.27 -9.70 4.84
N LEU A 115 -13.03 -10.46 5.90
CA LEU A 115 -13.95 -11.51 6.35
C LEU A 115 -15.29 -10.93 6.87
N VAL A 116 -15.26 -9.76 7.50
CA VAL A 116 -16.48 -9.03 7.89
C VAL A 116 -17.25 -8.55 6.65
N LYS A 117 -16.57 -8.01 5.63
CA LYS A 117 -17.19 -7.60 4.35
C LYS A 117 -17.90 -8.77 3.66
N GLN A 118 -17.32 -9.96 3.73
CA GLN A 118 -17.90 -11.22 3.26
C GLN A 118 -19.07 -11.76 4.10
N GLY A 119 -19.40 -11.11 5.22
CA GLY A 119 -20.53 -11.51 6.08
C GLY A 119 -20.21 -12.60 7.11
N ARG A 120 -18.94 -12.89 7.39
CA ARG A 120 -18.56 -13.89 8.40
C ARG A 120 -18.82 -13.37 9.82
N THR A 121 -19.28 -14.25 10.70
CA THR A 121 -19.54 -13.93 12.12
C THR A 121 -18.25 -13.93 12.96
N THR A 122 -18.24 -13.27 14.12
CA THR A 122 -17.07 -13.26 15.04
C THR A 122 -16.56 -14.67 15.33
N PRO A 123 -17.41 -15.67 15.65
CA PRO A 123 -16.95 -17.05 15.87
C PRO A 123 -16.35 -17.71 14.63
N GLN A 124 -16.89 -17.46 13.43
CA GLN A 124 -16.34 -18.00 12.18
C GLN A 124 -14.97 -17.41 11.87
N ILE A 125 -14.81 -16.09 12.05
CA ILE A 125 -13.53 -15.40 11.86
C ILE A 125 -12.50 -15.91 12.87
N ALA A 126 -12.90 -16.08 14.13
CA ALA A 126 -12.04 -16.61 15.19
C ALA A 126 -11.49 -17.99 14.82
N LYS A 127 -12.35 -18.88 14.29
CA LYS A 127 -11.95 -20.20 13.81
C LYS A 127 -11.00 -20.13 12.60
N LEU A 128 -11.29 -19.26 11.63
CA LEU A 128 -10.48 -19.12 10.41
C LEU A 128 -9.08 -18.56 10.68
N LEU A 129 -8.95 -17.64 11.63
CA LEU A 129 -7.68 -16.97 11.95
C LEU A 129 -6.97 -17.58 13.16
N THR A 130 -7.47 -18.70 13.71
CA THR A 130 -6.96 -19.31 14.94
C THR A 130 -6.81 -18.31 16.10
N LEU A 131 -7.77 -17.39 16.22
CA LEU A 131 -7.83 -16.36 17.27
C LEU A 131 -9.00 -16.62 18.23
N SER A 132 -8.95 -16.02 19.42
CA SER A 132 -10.12 -16.00 20.31
C SER A 132 -11.21 -15.06 19.76
N ALA A 133 -12.48 -15.37 20.04
CA ALA A 133 -13.60 -14.49 19.68
C ALA A 133 -13.43 -13.07 20.26
N ARG A 134 -12.87 -12.97 21.47
CA ARG A 134 -12.53 -11.69 22.13
C ARG A 134 -11.50 -10.89 21.34
N THR A 135 -10.48 -11.55 20.78
CA THR A 135 -9.44 -10.92 19.95
C THR A 135 -10.05 -10.37 18.66
N VAL A 136 -10.91 -11.15 17.99
CA VAL A 136 -11.62 -10.69 16.78
C VAL A 136 -12.52 -9.49 17.07
N GLU A 137 -13.21 -9.49 18.21
CA GLU A 137 -14.03 -8.35 18.62
C GLU A 137 -13.20 -7.09 18.89
N ALA A 138 -12.01 -7.25 19.49
CA ALA A 138 -11.06 -6.15 19.66
C ALA A 138 -10.58 -5.59 18.31
N HIS A 139 -10.27 -6.45 17.33
CA HIS A 139 -9.94 -6.01 15.97
C HIS A 139 -11.12 -5.28 15.32
N ARG A 140 -12.35 -5.81 15.39
CA ARG A 140 -13.57 -5.14 14.90
C ARG A 140 -13.77 -3.76 15.52
N ARG A 141 -13.50 -3.60 16.82
CA ARG A 141 -13.56 -2.30 17.51
C ARG A 141 -12.49 -1.32 16.99
N ARG A 142 -11.25 -1.77 16.79
CA ARG A 142 -10.17 -0.93 16.22
C ARG A 142 -10.49 -0.50 14.80
N ILE A 143 -10.98 -1.43 13.98
CA ILE A 143 -11.45 -1.16 12.62
C ILE A 143 -12.55 -0.08 12.64
N ARG A 144 -13.56 -0.22 13.53
CA ARG A 144 -14.60 0.81 13.71
C ARG A 144 -14.02 2.16 14.13
N ALA A 145 -13.04 2.20 15.01
CA ALA A 145 -12.39 3.44 15.42
C ALA A 145 -11.67 4.13 14.25
N LYS A 146 -10.92 3.35 13.45
CA LYS A 146 -10.19 3.85 12.27
C LYS A 146 -11.12 4.40 11.17
N PHE A 147 -12.34 3.90 11.06
CA PHE A 147 -13.36 4.41 10.13
C PHE A 147 -14.34 5.44 10.74
N GLY A 148 -14.08 5.94 11.95
CA GLY A 148 -14.97 6.94 12.59
C GLY A 148 -16.37 6.39 12.94
N LEU A 149 -16.51 5.07 13.07
CA LEU A 149 -17.75 4.37 13.41
C LEU A 149 -17.86 4.03 14.89
N ALA A 150 -16.88 4.37 15.71
CA ALA A 150 -16.84 4.00 17.14
C ALA A 150 -18.13 4.40 17.91
N ARG A 151 -18.74 5.53 17.54
CA ARG A 151 -19.96 6.07 18.18
C ARG A 151 -21.21 6.01 17.28
N LYS A 152 -21.13 5.37 16.11
CA LYS A 152 -22.23 5.32 15.14
C LYS A 152 -22.95 3.97 15.22
N LYS A 153 -24.29 3.97 15.12
CA LYS A 153 -25.09 2.73 15.05
C LYS A 153 -24.88 1.93 13.76
N THR A 154 -24.17 2.48 12.78
CA THR A 154 -23.89 1.84 11.49
C THR A 154 -23.18 0.50 11.68
N ASN A 155 -23.72 -0.53 11.03
CA ASN A 155 -23.13 -1.86 11.02
C ASN A 155 -21.80 -1.84 10.24
N LEU A 156 -20.75 -2.42 10.84
CA LEU A 156 -19.41 -2.46 10.22
C LEU A 156 -19.44 -3.18 8.86
N MET A 157 -20.18 -4.28 8.73
CA MET A 157 -20.31 -5.02 7.45
C MET A 157 -20.95 -4.14 6.38
N THR A 158 -22.06 -3.47 6.68
CA THR A 158 -22.75 -2.60 5.71
C THR A 158 -21.83 -1.46 5.27
N TYR A 159 -21.11 -0.84 6.21
CA TYR A 159 -20.15 0.22 5.88
C TYR A 159 -19.00 -0.30 4.99
N LEU A 160 -18.42 -1.45 5.32
CA LEU A 160 -17.34 -2.05 4.54
C LEU A 160 -17.79 -2.51 3.14
N ARG A 161 -19.09 -2.74 2.93
CA ARG A 161 -19.68 -3.05 1.62
C ARG A 161 -20.00 -1.80 0.80
N SER A 162 -20.25 -0.65 1.45
CA SER A 162 -20.49 0.63 0.76
C SER A 162 -19.22 1.34 0.30
N ILE A 163 -18.04 0.79 0.63
CA ILE A 163 -16.71 1.27 0.22
C ILE A 163 -16.00 0.27 -0.69
#